data_AF-A0A258LAW4-F1
#
_entry.id   AF-A0A258LAW4-F1
#
_cell.length_a   1.000
_cell.length_b   1.000
_cell.length_c   1.000
_cell.angle_alpha   90.00
_cell.angle_beta   90.00
_cell.angle_gamma   90.00
#
_symmetry.space_group_name_H-M   'P 1'
#
loop_
_entity.id
_entity.type
_entity.pdbx_description
1 polymer ?
#
loop_
_entity_poly.entity_id
_entity_poly.type
_entity_poly.pdbx_seq_one_letter_code
_entity_poly.pdbx_strand_id
1 'polypeptide(L)'
;DRGFWAAFTIYPFTKMGNERMVEVAKQYGPERIMINSAADWGISDPLAIPKTAALMKLRGISDEDIRLITYSNAITAFAQSGQIDENDFTKPQSIDQSEKFEGNTVLRGGQQPRTDKSSMIIS
;
A
#
# COMPACT_ATOMS: atom_id res chain seq x y z
N ASP A 1 14.95 6.25 -22.41
CA ASP A 1 14.37 5.87 -21.12
C ASP A 1 15.15 6.55 -20.00
N ARG A 2 14.53 7.45 -19.23
CA ARG A 2 15.22 8.34 -18.26
C ARG A 2 15.09 7.85 -16.80
N GLY A 3 14.53 6.65 -16.59
CA GLY A 3 14.39 6.03 -15.26
C GLY A 3 13.22 6.56 -14.42
N PHE A 4 12.22 7.22 -15.04
CA PHE A 4 11.09 7.76 -14.30
C PHE A 4 10.05 6.69 -13.93
N TRP A 5 9.36 6.94 -12.82
CA TRP A 5 8.21 6.18 -12.35
C TRP A 5 6.96 7.07 -12.38
N ALA A 6 5.82 6.49 -12.74
CA ALA A 6 4.53 7.16 -12.70
C ALA A 6 3.75 6.70 -11.46
N ALA A 7 3.57 7.60 -10.49
CA ALA A 7 2.79 7.34 -9.29
C ALA A 7 1.47 8.11 -9.33
N PHE A 8 0.35 7.39 -9.22
CA PHE A 8 -0.98 7.99 -9.23
C PHE A 8 -1.60 7.92 -7.83
N THR A 9 -2.00 9.08 -7.31
CA THR A 9 -2.79 9.14 -6.09
C THR A 9 -4.27 9.04 -6.44
N ILE A 10 -4.92 7.98 -5.96
CA ILE A 10 -6.36 7.75 -6.12
C ILE A 10 -7.11 8.63 -5.12
N TYR A 11 -7.82 9.63 -5.63
CA TYR A 11 -8.69 10.50 -4.83
C TYR A 11 -10.15 10.24 -5.14
N PRO A 12 -10.99 10.15 -4.11
CA PRO A 12 -12.42 10.35 -4.28
C PRO A 12 -12.69 11.70 -4.97
N PHE A 13 -13.51 11.68 -6.01
CA PHE A 13 -14.19 12.83 -6.64
C PHE A 13 -13.35 13.87 -7.40
N THR A 14 -12.03 14.03 -7.18
CA THR A 14 -11.32 15.24 -7.63
C THR A 14 -10.21 15.04 -8.66
N LYS A 15 -9.51 13.89 -8.66
CA LYS A 15 -8.30 13.70 -9.49
C LYS A 15 -8.32 12.38 -10.26
N MET A 16 -7.73 11.34 -9.69
CA MET A 16 -7.68 10.00 -10.26
C MET A 16 -8.67 9.11 -9.51
N GLY A 17 -9.63 8.54 -10.24
CA GLY A 17 -10.55 7.54 -9.70
C GLY A 17 -10.18 6.13 -10.13
N ASN A 18 -10.76 5.12 -9.47
CA ASN A 18 -10.47 3.70 -9.72
C ASN A 18 -10.64 3.33 -11.21
N GLU A 19 -11.78 3.66 -11.82
CA GLU A 19 -12.07 3.34 -13.23
C GLU A 19 -11.04 3.97 -14.19
N ARG A 20 -10.67 5.23 -13.97
CA ARG A 20 -9.67 5.91 -14.79
C ARG A 20 -8.30 5.24 -14.65
N MET A 21 -7.94 4.80 -13.45
CA MET A 21 -6.70 4.07 -13.23
C MET A 21 -6.68 2.72 -13.95
N VAL A 22 -7.81 2.00 -13.99
CA VAL A 22 -7.91 0.76 -14.76
C VAL A 22 -7.67 1.00 -16.26
N GLU A 23 -8.23 2.06 -16.82
CA GLU A 23 -8.01 2.39 -18.24
C GLU A 23 -6.55 2.79 -18.51
N VAL A 24 -5.88 3.48 -17.58
CA VAL A 24 -4.44 3.74 -17.65
C VAL A 24 -3.64 2.42 -17.67
N ALA A 25 -3.96 1.48 -16.78
CA ALA A 25 -3.28 0.19 -16.72
C ALA A 25 -3.46 -0.62 -18.01
N LYS A 26 -4.65 -0.61 -18.62
CA LYS A 26 -4.90 -1.26 -19.92
C LYS A 26 -4.13 -0.62 -21.06
N GLN A 27 -4.07 0.71 -21.07
CA GLN A 27 -3.46 1.46 -22.18
C GLN A 27 -1.93 1.40 -22.16
N TYR A 28 -1.32 1.49 -20.97
CA TYR A 28 0.13 1.66 -20.82
C TYR A 28 0.84 0.44 -20.22
N GLY A 29 0.10 -0.55 -19.75
CA GLY A 29 0.65 -1.71 -19.05
C GLY A 29 1.03 -1.39 -17.60
N PRO A 30 1.64 -2.36 -16.88
CA PRO A 30 1.98 -2.21 -15.47
C PRO A 30 3.38 -1.63 -15.24
N GLU A 31 4.24 -1.59 -16.26
CA GLU A 31 5.65 -1.28 -16.08
C GLU A 31 5.85 0.14 -15.54
N ARG A 32 6.54 0.25 -14.41
CA ARG A 32 6.85 1.52 -13.73
C ARG A 32 5.65 2.41 -13.38
N ILE A 33 4.47 1.81 -13.20
CA ILE A 33 3.26 2.47 -12.71
C ILE A 33 2.97 2.01 -11.29
N MET A 34 2.66 2.94 -10.39
CA MET A 34 2.25 2.62 -9.02
C MET A 34 1.09 3.49 -8.55
N ILE A 35 0.35 3.04 -7.53
CA ILE A 35 -0.78 3.78 -6.97
C ILE A 35 -0.70 3.96 -5.46
N ASN A 36 -1.33 5.01 -4.94
CA ASN A 36 -1.53 5.23 -3.49
C ASN A 36 -2.91 5.83 -3.21
N SER A 37 -3.36 5.82 -1.94
CA SER A 37 -4.74 6.17 -1.55
C SER A 37 -4.98 7.63 -1.14
N ALA A 38 -3.95 8.48 -1.25
CA ALA A 38 -3.85 9.74 -0.50
C ALA A 38 -3.89 9.51 1.02
N ALA A 39 -3.08 10.27 1.74
CA ALA A 39 -3.13 10.36 3.21
C ALA A 39 -2.80 11.81 3.60
N ASP A 40 -3.46 12.74 2.91
CA ASP A 40 -3.21 14.17 3.04
C ASP A 40 -4.44 14.90 3.60
N TRP A 41 -4.49 16.22 3.40
CA TRP A 41 -5.51 17.12 3.95
C TRP A 41 -6.91 16.94 3.33
N GLY A 42 -7.05 16.17 2.25
CA GLY A 42 -8.33 15.92 1.59
C GLY A 42 -9.03 14.64 2.06
N ILE A 43 -10.29 14.47 1.65
CA ILE A 43 -11.01 13.21 1.85
C ILE A 43 -10.26 12.11 1.11
N SER A 44 -9.75 11.16 1.88
CA SER A 44 -8.97 10.01 1.39
C SER A 44 -9.70 8.72 1.76
N ASP A 45 -9.58 7.70 0.90
CA ASP A 45 -10.14 6.37 1.16
C ASP A 45 -8.98 5.39 1.33
N PRO A 46 -8.67 4.94 2.56
CA PRO A 46 -7.53 4.04 2.79
C PRO A 46 -7.67 2.70 2.06
N LEU A 47 -8.88 2.35 1.59
CA LEU A 47 -9.14 1.16 0.79
C LEU A 47 -9.12 1.43 -0.72
N ALA A 48 -8.69 2.61 -1.18
CA ALA A 48 -8.65 2.94 -2.60
C ALA A 48 -7.77 1.98 -3.41
N ILE A 49 -6.62 1.55 -2.85
CA ILE A 49 -5.72 0.58 -3.50
C ILE A 49 -6.43 -0.79 -3.70
N PRO A 50 -6.93 -1.48 -2.66
CA PRO A 50 -7.60 -2.76 -2.85
C PRO A 50 -8.90 -2.64 -3.67
N LYS A 51 -9.63 -1.52 -3.58
CA LYS A 51 -10.80 -1.27 -4.45
C LYS A 51 -10.41 -1.15 -5.93
N THR A 52 -9.30 -0.47 -6.22
CA THR A 52 -8.76 -0.37 -7.58
C THR A 52 -8.29 -1.73 -8.07
N ALA A 53 -7.57 -2.50 -7.24
CA ALA A 53 -7.12 -3.85 -7.56
C ALA A 53 -8.30 -4.80 -7.89
N ALA A 54 -9.35 -4.77 -7.07
CA ALA A 54 -10.56 -5.56 -7.31
C ALA A 54 -11.22 -5.18 -8.64
N LEU A 55 -11.30 -3.87 -8.94
CA LEU A 55 -11.83 -3.39 -10.22
C LEU A 55 -10.95 -3.81 -11.41
N MET A 56 -9.62 -3.70 -11.30
CA MET A 56 -8.69 -4.19 -12.32
C MET A 56 -8.92 -5.68 -12.62
N LYS A 57 -9.07 -6.49 -11.57
CA LYS A 57 -9.36 -7.93 -11.69
C LYS A 57 -10.70 -8.20 -12.40
N LEU A 58 -11.75 -7.48 -12.01
CA LEU A 58 -13.07 -7.55 -12.68
C LEU A 58 -13.01 -7.13 -14.16
N ARG A 59 -12.04 -6.31 -14.54
CA ARG A 59 -11.85 -5.79 -15.90
C ARG A 59 -10.82 -6.60 -16.72
N GLY A 60 -10.39 -7.75 -16.20
CA GLY A 60 -9.54 -8.71 -16.92
C GLY A 60 -8.04 -8.37 -16.92
N ILE A 61 -7.59 -7.48 -16.04
CA ILE A 61 -6.15 -7.26 -15.83
C ILE A 61 -5.59 -8.46 -15.04
N SER A 62 -4.40 -8.91 -15.42
CA SER A 62 -3.78 -10.09 -14.80
C SER A 62 -3.39 -9.83 -13.33
N ASP A 63 -3.38 -10.89 -12.52
CA ASP A 63 -2.98 -10.77 -11.12
C ASP A 63 -1.52 -10.30 -10.98
N GLU A 64 -0.65 -10.60 -11.94
CA GLU A 64 0.74 -10.11 -11.95
C GLU A 64 0.83 -8.62 -12.23
N ASP A 65 0.07 -8.11 -13.21
CA ASP A 65 0.03 -6.67 -13.50
C ASP A 65 -0.54 -5.89 -12.32
N ILE A 66 -1.58 -6.44 -11.67
CA ILE A 66 -2.16 -5.86 -10.45
C ILE A 66 -1.11 -5.82 -9.34
N ARG A 67 -0.35 -6.90 -9.15
CA ARG A 67 0.72 -6.98 -8.14
C ARG A 67 1.82 -5.97 -8.42
N LEU A 68 2.23 -5.81 -9.68
CA LEU A 68 3.19 -4.79 -10.08
C LEU A 68 2.68 -3.39 -9.71
N ILE A 69 1.47 -3.03 -10.15
CA ILE A 69 0.89 -1.69 -9.95
C ILE A 69 0.64 -1.36 -8.47
N THR A 70 0.18 -2.34 -7.69
CA THR A 70 -0.25 -2.09 -6.31
C THR A 70 0.85 -2.31 -5.28
N TYR A 71 1.98 -2.93 -5.65
CA TYR A 71 2.99 -3.33 -4.69
C TYR A 71 4.43 -3.34 -5.25
N SER A 72 4.76 -4.25 -6.16
CA SER A 72 6.16 -4.55 -6.51
C SER A 72 6.89 -3.34 -7.11
N ASN A 73 6.19 -2.50 -7.89
CA ASN A 73 6.76 -1.29 -8.46
C ASN A 73 7.14 -0.26 -7.38
N ALA A 74 6.36 -0.14 -6.31
CA ALA A 74 6.67 0.76 -5.21
C ALA A 74 7.92 0.30 -4.46
N ILE A 75 8.02 -0.99 -4.15
CA ILE A 75 9.23 -1.56 -3.52
C ILE A 75 10.44 -1.32 -4.44
N THR A 76 10.36 -1.67 -5.72
CA THR A 76 11.46 -1.48 -6.68
C THR A 76 11.92 -0.03 -6.76
N ALA A 77 10.98 0.92 -6.76
CA ALA A 77 11.29 2.34 -6.85
C ALA A 77 11.92 2.90 -5.56
N PHE A 78 11.36 2.57 -4.39
CA PHE A 78 11.75 3.20 -3.12
C PHE A 78 12.86 2.45 -2.37
N ALA A 79 13.06 1.15 -2.63
CA ALA A 79 14.08 0.33 -1.96
C ALA A 79 15.51 0.54 -2.49
N GLN A 80 15.74 1.46 -3.44
CA GLN A 80 17.05 1.71 -4.05
C GLN A 80 18.14 2.10 -3.04
N SER A 81 17.76 2.65 -1.89
CA SER A 81 18.69 3.00 -0.81
C SER A 81 19.17 1.79 0.01
N GLY A 82 18.54 0.62 -0.17
CA GLY A 82 18.77 -0.57 0.66
C GLY A 82 18.17 -0.50 2.06
N GLN A 83 17.39 0.56 2.38
CA GLN A 83 16.77 0.74 3.71
C GLN A 83 15.41 0.05 3.85
N ILE A 84 14.86 -0.49 2.76
CA ILE A 84 13.61 -1.26 2.78
C ILE A 84 13.97 -2.73 2.60
N ASP A 85 13.68 -3.54 3.62
CA ASP A 85 13.69 -5.00 3.52
C ASP A 85 12.24 -5.48 3.35
N GLU A 86 11.94 -6.12 2.22
CA GLU A 86 10.61 -6.65 1.95
C GLU A 86 10.19 -7.74 2.96
N ASN A 87 11.16 -8.41 3.58
CA ASN A 87 10.90 -9.41 4.62
C ASN A 87 10.28 -8.82 5.89
N ASP A 88 10.42 -7.52 6.12
CA ASP A 88 9.80 -6.84 7.26
C ASP A 88 8.27 -6.84 7.18
N PHE A 89 7.70 -6.94 5.97
CA PHE A 89 6.25 -6.89 5.73
C PHE A 89 5.59 -8.26 5.65
N THR A 90 6.36 -9.30 5.30
CA THR A 90 5.80 -10.62 4.97
C THR A 90 5.76 -11.58 6.15
N LYS A 91 6.52 -11.31 7.21
CA LYS A 91 6.57 -12.14 8.42
C LYS A 91 5.55 -11.63 9.44
N PRO A 92 4.61 -12.47 9.92
CA PRO A 92 3.77 -12.10 11.04
C PRO A 92 4.64 -11.82 12.26
N GLN A 93 4.68 -10.56 12.69
CA GLN A 93 5.38 -10.19 13.91
C GLN A 93 4.47 -10.45 15.12
N SER A 94 5.03 -11.04 16.18
CA SER A 94 4.39 -11.04 17.49
C SER A 94 4.36 -9.60 18.00
N ILE A 95 3.16 -9.05 18.22
CA ILE A 95 3.01 -7.67 18.69
C ILE A 95 3.03 -7.67 20.22
N ASP A 96 4.12 -7.16 20.81
CA ASP A 96 4.20 -6.86 22.23
C ASP A 96 4.05 -5.35 22.46
N GLN A 97 2.90 -4.91 22.99
CA GLN A 97 2.64 -3.50 23.24
C GLN A 97 3.39 -2.92 24.46
N SER A 98 4.15 -3.73 25.20
CA SER A 98 5.02 -3.28 26.28
C SER A 98 6.36 -2.73 25.77
N GLU A 99 6.76 -3.13 24.56
CA GLU A 99 7.97 -2.64 23.91
C GLU A 99 7.90 -1.13 23.65
N LYS A 100 9.06 -0.49 23.68
CA LYS A 100 9.23 0.93 23.41
C LYS A 100 10.18 1.12 22.24
N PHE A 101 9.88 2.10 21.39
CA PHE A 101 10.76 2.52 20.31
C PHE A 101 11.36 3.89 20.65
N GLU A 102 12.68 3.95 20.88
CA GLU A 102 13.37 5.18 21.30
C GLU A 102 12.70 5.83 22.54
N GLY A 103 12.26 4.99 23.49
CA GLY A 103 11.54 5.43 24.69
C GLY A 103 10.06 5.79 24.48
N ASN A 104 9.57 5.84 23.23
CA ASN A 104 8.17 6.11 22.90
C ASN A 104 7.31 4.84 22.99
N THR A 105 6.03 5.01 23.30
CA THR A 105 5.02 3.94 23.32
C THR A 105 3.76 4.37 22.59
N VAL A 106 2.98 3.43 22.07
CA VAL A 106 1.64 3.66 21.49
C VAL A 106 0.54 3.76 22.55
N LEU A 107 0.81 3.30 23.78
CA LEU A 107 -0.17 3.31 24.88
C LEU A 107 -0.49 4.74 25.33
N ARG A 108 -1.76 5.00 25.63
CA ARG A 108 -2.25 6.31 26.11
C ARG A 108 -3.09 6.13 27.37
N GLY A 109 -3.08 7.12 28.27
CA GLY A 109 -4.02 7.18 29.40
C GLY A 109 -4.02 5.97 30.35
N GLY A 110 -2.86 5.33 30.60
CA GLY A 110 -2.77 4.19 31.53
C GLY A 110 -3.27 2.86 30.96
N GLN A 111 -3.44 2.75 29.64
CA GLN A 111 -3.70 1.47 28.97
C GLN A 111 -2.69 0.40 29.39
N GLN A 112 -3.18 -0.80 29.72
CA GLN A 112 -2.34 -1.97 29.95
C GLN A 112 -1.89 -2.55 28.59
N PRO A 113 -0.60 -2.88 28.44
CA PRO A 113 -0.09 -3.47 27.20
C PRO A 113 -0.77 -4.82 26.92
N ARG A 114 -1.11 -5.07 25.66
CA ARG A 114 -1.46 -6.41 25.17
C ARG A 114 -0.20 -7.05 24.59
N THR A 115 0.21 -8.17 25.17
CA THR A 115 1.38 -8.97 24.76
C THR A 115 1.00 -10.20 23.95
N ASP A 116 -0.28 -10.58 23.99
CA ASP A 116 -0.72 -11.89 23.53
C ASP A 116 -1.75 -11.73 22.40
N LYS A 117 -1.33 -11.79 21.13
CA LYS A 117 -2.21 -12.17 20.00
C LYS A 117 -1.43 -12.79 18.84
N SER A 118 -1.86 -13.98 18.44
CA SER A 118 -1.78 -14.40 17.03
C SER A 118 -2.46 -13.32 16.18
N SER A 119 -1.72 -12.73 15.25
CA SER A 119 -2.23 -11.73 14.30
C SER A 119 -3.59 -12.16 13.75
N MET A 120 -4.64 -11.37 13.99
CA MET A 120 -5.90 -11.53 13.26
C MET A 120 -5.69 -10.96 11.88
N ILE A 121 -5.17 -11.78 10.97
CA ILE A 121 -5.32 -11.52 9.55
C ILE A 121 -6.82 -11.62 9.27
N ILE A 122 -7.44 -10.49 8.92
CA ILE A 122 -8.77 -10.52 8.29
C ILE A 122 -8.53 -11.03 6.88
N SER A 123 -8.69 -12.35 6.70
CA SER A 123 -8.68 -13.03 5.40
C SER A 123 -9.97 -12.75 4.62
#